data_AF-A0A964KLB2-F1
#
_entry.id   AF-A0A964KLB2-F1
#
_cell.length_a   1.000
_cell.length_b   1.000
_cell.length_c   1.000
_cell.angle_alpha   90.00
_cell.angle_beta   90.00
_cell.angle_gamma   90.00
#
_symmetry.space_group_name_H-M   'P 1'
#
loop_
_entity.id
_entity.type
_entity.pdbx_description
1 polymer ?
#
loop_
_entity_poly.entity_id
_entity_poly.type
_entity_poly.pdbx_seq_one_letter_code
_entity_poly.pdbx_strand_id
1 'polypeptide(L)'
;MPNLIVLDVHVLNYTKDFTVHHKLIRSDYIFDEVRFPITVDSNVELAKDILHEVLVRLDGEYVTAAMASFGDGFPDFLREAKDKPRVLVSVEPKQIIIKGKFVTPVHSRNELRSDITMEFLRSIGKLDGKIKLA
;
A
#
# COMPACT_ATOMS: atom_id res chain seq x y z
N MET A 1 -26.79 7.71 -12.15
CA MET A 1 -25.97 8.55 -13.06
C MET A 1 -26.24 8.12 -14.50
N PRO A 2 -26.24 9.03 -15.49
CA PRO A 2 -26.42 8.68 -16.89
C PRO A 2 -25.20 7.94 -17.46
N ASN A 3 -25.44 6.89 -18.25
CA ASN A 3 -24.41 5.96 -18.75
C ASN A 3 -23.27 6.63 -19.53
N LEU A 4 -23.52 7.77 -20.20
CA LEU A 4 -22.52 8.47 -20.99
C LEU A 4 -21.36 9.04 -20.16
N ILE A 5 -21.62 9.46 -18.92
CA ILE A 5 -20.61 10.07 -18.04
C ILE A 5 -19.69 8.99 -17.44
N VAL A 6 -20.15 7.75 -17.37
CA VAL A 6 -19.39 6.63 -16.78
C VAL A 6 -18.24 6.18 -17.70
N LEU A 7 -18.33 6.41 -19.03
CA LEU A 7 -17.29 6.03 -19.98
C LEU A 7 -16.08 6.97 -19.99
N ASP A 8 -16.26 8.22 -19.57
CA ASP A 8 -15.25 9.29 -19.65
C ASP A 8 -14.54 9.53 -18.31
N VAL A 9 -14.97 8.83 -17.26
CA VAL A 9 -14.38 8.87 -15.92
C VAL A 9 -13.62 7.57 -15.71
N HIS A 10 -12.42 7.62 -15.14
CA HIS A 10 -11.72 6.42 -14.67
C HIS A 10 -12.61 5.70 -13.64
N VAL A 11 -13.38 4.72 -14.09
CA VAL A 11 -14.15 3.85 -13.20
C VAL A 11 -13.15 2.98 -12.47
N LEU A 12 -12.85 3.36 -11.23
CA LEU A 12 -12.07 2.54 -10.31
C LEU A 12 -12.94 1.33 -9.95
N ASN A 13 -12.72 0.23 -10.65
CA ASN A 13 -13.44 -1.01 -10.47
C ASN A 13 -12.82 -1.73 -9.24
N TYR A 14 -13.34 -1.42 -8.06
CA TYR A 14 -12.82 -1.90 -6.78
C TYR A 14 -13.16 -3.37 -6.49
N THR A 15 -14.13 -3.94 -7.21
CA THR A 15 -14.49 -5.35 -7.16
C THR A 15 -14.03 -6.00 -8.46
N LYS A 16 -12.72 -6.23 -8.59
CA LYS A 16 -12.26 -7.22 -9.55
C LYS A 16 -12.57 -8.58 -8.94
N ASP A 17 -13.67 -9.19 -9.36
CA ASP A 17 -13.85 -10.63 -9.20
C ASP A 17 -12.64 -11.30 -9.87
N PHE A 18 -11.73 -11.82 -9.07
CA PHE A 18 -10.55 -12.49 -9.60
C PHE A 18 -10.97 -13.92 -9.95
N THR A 19 -11.02 -14.21 -11.25
CA THR A 19 -11.28 -15.56 -11.73
C THR A 19 -9.95 -16.30 -11.84
N VAL A 20 -9.70 -17.19 -10.90
CA VAL A 20 -8.55 -18.10 -10.92
C VAL A 20 -9.11 -19.52 -11.13
N HIS A 21 -8.66 -20.20 -12.19
CA HIS A 21 -9.10 -21.55 -12.56
C HIS A 21 -10.64 -21.75 -12.60
N HIS A 22 -11.37 -20.81 -13.21
CA HIS A 22 -12.85 -20.84 -13.34
C HIS A 22 -13.63 -20.84 -12.01
N LYS A 23 -12.97 -20.55 -10.88
CA LYS A 23 -13.62 -20.26 -9.59
C LYS A 23 -13.57 -18.76 -9.32
N LEU A 24 -14.72 -18.21 -8.96
CA LEU A 24 -14.91 -16.80 -8.66
C LEU A 24 -14.43 -16.58 -7.22
N ILE A 25 -13.23 -16.02 -7.06
CA ILE A 25 -12.72 -15.66 -5.74
C ILE A 25 -13.27 -14.28 -5.45
N ARG A 26 -14.28 -14.20 -4.57
CA ARG A 26 -14.65 -12.95 -3.92
C ARG A 26 -13.50 -12.55 -3.00
N SER A 27 -12.53 -11.85 -3.57
CA SER A 27 -11.47 -11.25 -2.78
C SER A 27 -11.98 -9.94 -2.24
N ASP A 28 -12.35 -9.94 -0.95
CA ASP A 28 -12.61 -8.70 -0.22
C ASP A 28 -11.31 -7.90 0.02
N TYR A 29 -10.15 -8.39 -0.43
CA TYR A 29 -8.85 -7.73 -0.32
C TYR A 29 -8.50 -6.92 -1.56
N ILE A 30 -7.98 -5.72 -1.32
CA ILE A 30 -7.46 -4.79 -2.32
C ILE A 30 -6.02 -4.38 -2.02
N PHE A 31 -5.36 -3.87 -3.05
CA PHE A 31 -4.09 -3.18 -2.94
C PHE A 31 -4.35 -1.68 -2.90
N ASP A 32 -3.78 -1.02 -1.89
CA ASP A 32 -3.78 0.43 -1.78
C ASP A 32 -2.36 0.90 -1.47
N GLU A 33 -2.16 2.22 -1.55
CA GLU A 33 -0.86 2.84 -1.37
C GLU A 33 -0.92 4.11 -0.53
N VAL A 34 0.11 4.27 0.30
CA VAL A 34 0.43 5.51 1.00
C VAL A 34 1.61 6.18 0.34
N ARG A 35 1.62 7.51 0.32
CA ARG A 35 2.69 8.31 -0.29
C ARG A 35 3.12 9.38 0.70
N PHE A 36 4.41 9.45 0.98
CA PHE A 36 5.01 10.44 1.86
C PHE A 36 6.04 11.25 1.08
N PRO A 37 5.80 12.56 0.86
CA PRO A 37 6.82 13.44 0.34
C PRO A 37 7.81 13.78 1.47
N ILE A 38 9.09 13.50 1.23
CA ILE A 38 10.19 13.87 2.12
C ILE A 38 11.14 14.81 1.40
N THR A 39 11.86 15.63 2.16
CA THR A 39 12.84 16.56 1.61
C THR A 39 14.09 15.82 1.09
N VAL A 40 14.83 16.44 0.18
CA VAL A 40 16.05 15.85 -0.40
C VAL A 40 17.22 15.72 0.58
N ASP A 41 17.20 16.46 1.70
CA ASP A 41 18.18 16.37 2.78
C ASP A 41 17.87 15.27 3.82
N SER A 42 16.74 14.58 3.67
CA SER A 42 16.31 13.51 4.57
C SER A 42 17.03 12.18 4.30
N ASN A 43 17.17 11.35 5.34
CA ASN A 43 17.70 9.98 5.18
C ASN A 43 16.65 9.05 4.57
N VAL A 44 16.75 8.83 3.25
CA VAL A 44 15.80 8.04 2.46
C VAL A 44 15.79 6.57 2.85
N GLU A 45 16.96 5.96 3.07
CA GLU A 45 17.06 4.54 3.45
C GLU A 45 16.39 4.30 4.80
N LEU A 46 16.65 5.18 5.77
CA LEU A 46 16.00 5.09 7.08
C LEU A 46 14.47 5.24 6.97
N ALA A 47 14.00 6.18 6.15
CA ALA A 47 12.57 6.36 5.94
C ALA A 47 11.92 5.17 5.21
N LYS A 48 12.65 4.53 4.29
CA LYS A 48 12.23 3.30 3.61
C LYS A 48 12.08 2.15 4.59
N ASP A 49 13.07 1.96 5.46
CA ASP A 49 13.09 0.86 6.44
C ASP A 49 11.97 1.02 7.46
N ILE A 50 11.77 2.23 8.00
CA ILE A 50 10.67 2.53 8.93
C ILE A 50 9.32 2.27 8.27
N LEU A 51 9.11 2.76 7.04
CA LEU A 51 7.84 2.53 6.37
C LEU A 51 7.63 1.04 6.09
N HIS A 52 8.68 0.31 5.72
CA HIS A 52 8.60 -1.13 5.52
C HIS A 52 8.20 -1.87 6.79
N GLU A 53 8.82 -1.55 7.93
CA GLU A 53 8.47 -2.13 9.24
C GLU A 53 7.03 -1.83 9.64
N VAL A 54 6.58 -0.58 9.45
CA VAL A 54 5.20 -0.17 9.71
C VAL A 54 4.22 -0.97 8.86
N LEU A 55 4.49 -1.13 7.56
CA LEU A 55 3.66 -1.90 6.66
C LEU A 55 3.60 -3.35 7.12
N VAL A 56 4.73 -4.05 7.23
CA VAL A 56 4.80 -5.47 7.61
C VAL A 56 4.05 -5.75 8.92
N ARG A 57 4.16 -4.86 9.90
CA ARG A 57 3.47 -4.99 11.19
C ARG A 57 1.96 -4.83 11.08
N LEU A 58 1.48 -3.87 10.27
CA LEU A 58 0.07 -3.51 10.21
C LEU A 58 -0.73 -4.32 9.17
N ASP A 59 -0.10 -4.72 8.06
CA ASP A 59 -0.77 -5.41 6.96
C ASP A 59 -0.39 -6.89 6.81
N GLY A 60 0.59 -7.38 7.59
CA GLY A 60 1.12 -8.73 7.47
C GLY A 60 0.06 -9.83 7.67
N GLU A 61 -0.88 -9.61 8.59
CA GLU A 61 -2.02 -10.51 8.81
C GLU A 61 -2.96 -10.54 7.60
N TYR A 62 -3.23 -9.37 7.00
CA TYR A 62 -4.07 -9.27 5.80
C TYR A 62 -3.42 -9.91 4.57
N VAL A 63 -2.10 -9.81 4.43
CA VAL A 63 -1.36 -10.48 3.36
C VAL A 63 -1.47 -11.99 3.51
N THR A 64 -1.28 -12.51 4.72
CA THR A 64 -1.38 -13.94 5.02
C THR A 64 -2.80 -14.45 4.77
N ALA A 65 -3.81 -13.72 5.21
CA ALA A 65 -5.21 -14.05 5.00
C ALA A 65 -5.61 -13.98 3.51
N ALA A 66 -5.10 -12.98 2.78
CA ALA A 66 -5.28 -12.88 1.33
C ALA A 66 -4.65 -14.08 0.62
N MET A 67 -3.39 -14.42 0.91
CA MET A 67 -2.73 -15.61 0.33
C MET A 67 -3.50 -16.90 0.60
N ALA A 68 -4.00 -17.10 1.82
CA ALA A 68 -4.84 -18.25 2.16
C ALA A 68 -6.15 -18.28 1.36
N SER A 69 -6.75 -17.10 1.12
CA SER A 69 -7.99 -16.96 0.35
C SER A 69 -7.80 -17.27 -1.14
N PHE A 70 -6.61 -17.00 -1.69
CA PHE A 70 -6.30 -17.22 -3.10
C PHE A 70 -5.70 -18.60 -3.43
N GLY A 71 -5.24 -19.37 -2.43
CA GLY A 71 -4.66 -20.71 -2.63
C GLY A 71 -3.39 -20.67 -3.48
N ASP A 72 -3.27 -21.53 -4.50
CA ASP A 72 -2.09 -21.62 -5.39
C ASP A 72 -2.12 -20.64 -6.59
N GLY A 73 -3.22 -19.93 -6.81
CA GLY A 73 -3.39 -19.02 -7.94
C GLY A 73 -3.46 -17.55 -7.54
N PHE A 74 -2.77 -17.19 -6.46
CA PHE A 74 -2.68 -15.80 -6.03
C PHE A 74 -1.99 -14.92 -7.09
N PRO A 75 -2.49 -13.69 -7.32
CA PRO A 75 -1.86 -12.76 -8.23
C PRO A 75 -0.41 -12.46 -7.84
N ASP A 76 0.44 -12.17 -8.83
CA ASP A 76 1.86 -11.86 -8.62
C ASP A 76 2.10 -10.77 -7.57
N PHE A 77 1.16 -9.84 -7.40
CA PHE A 77 1.24 -8.78 -6.40
C PHE A 77 1.30 -9.30 -4.94
N LEU A 78 0.70 -10.46 -4.62
CA LEU A 78 0.79 -11.05 -3.27
C LEU A 78 2.15 -11.70 -3.06
N ARG A 79 2.76 -12.20 -4.15
CA ARG A 79 4.15 -12.66 -4.14
C ARG A 79 5.10 -11.50 -3.91
N GLU A 80 4.86 -10.36 -4.56
CA GLU A 80 5.65 -9.14 -4.32
C GLU A 80 5.49 -8.61 -2.89
N ALA A 81 4.28 -8.67 -2.33
CA ALA A 81 4.08 -8.33 -0.93
C ALA A 81 4.88 -9.26 0.00
N LYS A 82 4.99 -10.56 -0.31
CA LYS A 82 5.74 -11.49 0.52
C LYS A 82 7.26 -11.32 0.43
N ASP A 83 7.80 -11.22 -0.79
CA ASP A 83 9.23 -11.43 -1.04
C ASP A 83 10.01 -10.14 -1.36
N LYS A 84 9.33 -9.02 -1.65
CA LYS A 84 9.98 -7.76 -2.06
C LYS A 84 9.77 -6.63 -1.05
N PRO A 85 10.68 -5.64 -1.02
CA PRO A 85 10.43 -4.39 -0.32
C PRO A 85 9.16 -3.73 -0.88
N ARG A 86 8.16 -3.56 -0.02
CA ARG A 86 6.87 -2.94 -0.38
C ARG A 86 6.93 -1.42 -0.51
N VAL A 87 8.13 -0.86 -0.29
CA VAL A 87 8.39 0.56 -0.32
C VAL A 87 9.15 0.89 -1.60
N LEU A 88 8.58 1.80 -2.39
CA LEU A 88 9.19 2.34 -3.60
C LEU A 88 9.61 3.78 -3.36
N VAL A 89 10.81 4.12 -3.80
CA VAL A 89 11.35 5.48 -3.73
C VAL A 89 11.31 6.10 -5.12
N SER A 90 10.71 7.28 -5.23
CA SER A 90 10.68 8.07 -6.46
C SER A 90 11.35 9.41 -6.19
N VAL A 91 12.40 9.72 -6.94
CA VAL A 91 13.13 10.99 -6.80
C VAL A 91 12.52 12.02 -7.75
N GLU A 92 12.05 13.14 -7.21
CA GLU A 92 11.57 14.29 -7.97
C GLU A 92 12.49 15.50 -7.75
N PRO A 93 12.49 16.52 -8.63
CA PRO A 93 13.47 17.62 -8.56
C PRO A 93 13.50 18.42 -7.26
N LYS A 94 12.44 18.38 -6.44
CA LYS A 94 12.32 19.17 -5.19
C LYS A 94 12.04 18.33 -3.95
N GLN A 95 11.74 17.04 -4.12
CA GLN A 95 11.29 16.17 -3.06
C GLN A 95 11.55 14.70 -3.45
N ILE A 96 11.58 13.84 -2.45
CA ILE A 96 11.64 12.40 -2.66
C ILE A 96 10.31 11.83 -2.17
N ILE A 97 9.63 11.07 -3.01
CA ILE A 97 8.37 10.42 -2.64
C ILE A 97 8.65 8.98 -2.24
N ILE A 98 8.32 8.64 -1.01
CA ILE A 98 8.33 7.27 -0.51
C ILE A 98 6.90 6.74 -0.62
N LYS A 99 6.72 5.65 -1.38
CA LYS A 99 5.43 5.00 -1.60
C LYS A 99 5.42 3.65 -0.91
N GLY A 100 4.49 3.44 0.01
CA GLY A 100 4.25 2.15 0.66
C GLY A 100 3.04 1.46 0.07
N LYS A 101 3.19 0.25 -0.45
CA LYS A 101 2.08 -0.59 -0.91
C LYS A 101 1.64 -1.51 0.21
N PHE A 102 0.33 -1.61 0.45
CA PHE A 102 -0.24 -2.49 1.46
C PHE A 102 -1.48 -3.23 0.97
N VAL A 103 -1.78 -4.33 1.66
CA VAL A 103 -2.96 -5.17 1.42
C VAL A 103 -3.97 -4.96 2.52
N THR A 104 -5.23 -4.77 2.15
CA THR A 104 -6.30 -4.55 3.13
C THR A 104 -7.62 -5.10 2.62
N PRO A 105 -8.51 -5.56 3.51
CA PRO A 105 -9.93 -5.67 3.19
C PRO A 105 -10.48 -4.31 2.74
N VAL A 106 -11.43 -4.30 1.79
CA VAL A 106 -12.08 -3.10 1.26
C VAL A 106 -12.69 -2.25 2.39
N HIS A 107 -13.31 -2.91 3.37
CA HIS A 107 -13.99 -2.23 4.48
C HIS A 107 -13.03 -1.55 5.46
N SER A 108 -11.81 -2.10 5.65
CA SER A 108 -10.80 -1.59 6.59
C SER A 108 -9.77 -0.67 5.94
N ARG A 109 -9.90 -0.38 4.64
CA ARG A 109 -8.92 0.39 3.87
C ARG A 109 -8.57 1.74 4.51
N ASN A 110 -9.59 2.52 4.87
CA ASN A 110 -9.39 3.87 5.38
C ASN A 110 -8.74 3.85 6.76
N GLU A 111 -9.15 2.91 7.62
CA GLU A 111 -8.59 2.72 8.96
C GLU A 111 -7.11 2.35 8.88
N LEU A 112 -6.78 1.29 8.11
CA LEU A 112 -5.40 0.84 7.96
C LEU A 112 -4.50 1.91 7.33
N ARG A 113 -5.01 2.64 6.33
CA ARG A 113 -4.28 3.76 5.72
C ARG A 113 -3.97 4.85 6.74
N SER A 114 -4.94 5.18 7.60
CA SER A 114 -4.76 6.14 8.69
C SER A 114 -3.75 5.63 9.71
N ASP A 115 -3.82 4.36 10.10
CA ASP A 115 -2.89 3.76 11.07
C ASP A 115 -1.46 3.73 10.56
N ILE A 116 -1.25 3.30 9.30
CA ILE A 116 0.06 3.34 8.63
C ILE A 116 0.61 4.77 8.63
N THR A 117 -0.24 5.74 8.30
CA THR A 117 0.13 7.16 8.29
C THR A 117 0.55 7.64 9.67
N MET A 118 -0.27 7.39 10.68
CA MET A 118 0.00 7.85 12.05
C MET A 118 1.23 7.19 12.65
N GLU A 119 1.41 5.88 12.47
CA GLU A 119 2.58 5.16 12.98
C GLU A 119 3.86 5.56 12.26
N PHE A 120 3.81 5.82 10.95
CA PHE A 120 4.95 6.39 10.23
C PHE A 120 5.32 7.78 10.77
N LEU A 121 4.34 8.69 10.89
CA LEU A 121 4.55 10.04 11.44
C LEU A 121 5.09 10.01 12.87
N ARG A 122 4.58 9.11 13.71
CA ARG A 122 5.04 8.93 15.09
C ARG A 122 6.48 8.38 15.12
N SER A 123 6.84 7.51 14.20
CA SER A 123 8.19 6.93 14.12
C SER A 123 9.22 7.94 13.65
N ILE A 124 8.90 8.75 12.63
CA ILE A 124 9.79 9.83 12.18
C ILE A 124 9.91 10.96 13.22
N GLY A 125 8.84 11.24 13.97
CA GLY A 125 8.84 12.26 15.03
C GLY A 125 9.80 11.93 16.19
N LYS A 126 10.14 10.66 16.39
CA LYS A 126 11.12 10.22 17.39
C LYS A 126 12.58 10.36 16.95
N LEU A 127 12.82 10.71 15.68
CA LEU A 127 14.16 10.68 15.06
C LEU A 127 14.83 12.05 14.93
N ASP A 128 14.43 13.02 15.77
CA ASP A 128 15.07 14.35 15.90
C ASP A 128 15.39 15.03 14.55
N GLY A 129 14.47 14.97 13.58
CA GLY A 129 14.60 15.68 12.30
C GLY A 129 15.49 15.02 11.24
N LYS A 130 15.88 13.75 11.42
CA LYS A 130 16.58 12.96 10.38
C LYS A 130 15.73 12.71 9.12
N ILE A 131 14.41 12.80 9.25
CA ILE A 131 13.44 12.69 8.17
C ILE A 131 12.49 13.88 8.29
N LYS A 132 12.43 14.70 7.25
CA LYS A 132 11.57 15.87 7.16
C LYS A 132 10.58 15.68 6.02
N LEU A 133 9.31 15.98 6.30
CA LEU A 133 8.27 16.00 5.28
C LEU A 133 8.42 17.27 4.45
N ALA A 134 8.20 17.17 3.14
CA ALA A 134 8.26 18.29 2.20
C ALA A 134 6.91 19.02 2.08
#